data_AF-A0A5B0R8S5-F1
#
_entry.id   AF-A0A5B0R8S5-F1
#
_cell.length_a   1.000
_cell.length_b   1.000
_cell.length_c   1.000
_cell.angle_alpha   90.00
_cell.angle_beta   90.00
_cell.angle_gamma   90.00
#
_symmetry.space_group_name_H-M   'P 1'
#
loop_
_entity.id
_entity.type
_entity.pdbx_description
1 polymer ?
#
loop_
_entity_poly.entity_id
_entity_poly.type
_entity_poly.pdbx_seq_one_letter_code
_entity_poly.pdbx_strand_id
1 'polypeptide(L)'
;MDTSEWNQIINKFYDRFCTGEARSRASKQNSPNLHNLLIRLQDFGTVIEANRAMKAGDVGRLMNMWKQWSVMLQGLQGIHNYAGYLPRTVLLLTQYLPPDLAKLLRHSLLISPTGRENHFVAKDLHLENQNYFLKFFYNQTGVGTQVERLKNIFSLNIDLLRSLLKSIKIDSGSTVFTQSHKNVLTANALNVFNLMANGHKIFDLTPSNHIVKVRRVDNSYTLGYQNILKELSEDPQLMRFKLNMSVNTTMCEENKEDNTNPENNNMEL
;
A
#
# COMPACT_ATOMS: atom_id res chain seq x y z
N MET A 1 -14.05 11.63 -33.77
CA MET A 1 -14.58 12.32 -32.57
C MET A 1 -13.71 13.51 -32.29
N ASP A 2 -14.32 14.66 -32.14
CA ASP A 2 -13.63 15.89 -31.75
C ASP A 2 -13.32 15.90 -30.23
N THR A 3 -12.34 16.70 -29.80
CA THR A 3 -11.96 16.82 -28.39
C THR A 3 -13.13 17.30 -27.52
N SER A 4 -13.98 18.18 -28.06
CA SER A 4 -15.19 18.64 -27.35
C SER A 4 -16.14 17.49 -27.04
N GLU A 5 -16.34 16.61 -28.02
CA GLU A 5 -17.20 15.43 -27.89
C GLU A 5 -16.68 14.45 -26.82
N TRP A 6 -15.37 14.21 -26.81
CA TRP A 6 -14.72 13.41 -25.76
C TRP A 6 -14.92 13.99 -24.37
N ASN A 7 -14.70 15.29 -24.20
CA ASN A 7 -14.87 15.97 -22.92
C ASN A 7 -16.32 15.89 -22.44
N GLN A 8 -17.29 16.03 -23.34
CA GLN A 8 -18.71 15.86 -22.98
C GLN A 8 -19.02 14.45 -22.49
N ILE A 9 -18.45 13.41 -23.12
CA ILE A 9 -18.62 12.02 -22.69
C ILE A 9 -18.00 11.80 -21.31
N ILE A 10 -16.79 12.32 -21.08
CA ILE A 10 -16.09 12.22 -19.79
C ILE A 10 -16.90 12.90 -18.68
N ASN A 11 -17.39 14.12 -18.92
CA ASN A 11 -18.20 14.85 -17.94
C ASN A 11 -19.51 14.12 -17.62
N LYS A 12 -20.23 13.64 -18.65
CA LYS A 12 -21.43 12.82 -18.46
C LYS A 12 -21.14 11.55 -17.64
N PHE A 13 -20.02 10.88 -17.89
CA PHE A 13 -19.61 9.71 -17.11
C PHE A 13 -19.31 10.09 -15.65
N TYR A 14 -18.57 11.18 -15.44
CA TYR A 14 -18.21 11.67 -14.12
C TYR A 14 -19.45 12.00 -13.29
N ASP A 15 -20.37 12.81 -13.83
CA ASP A 15 -21.59 13.22 -13.13
C ASP A 15 -22.49 12.03 -12.81
N ARG A 16 -22.52 11.04 -13.71
CA ARG A 16 -23.36 9.85 -13.58
C ARG A 16 -22.84 8.84 -12.56
N PHE A 17 -21.51 8.71 -12.39
CA PHE A 17 -20.94 7.59 -11.62
C PHE A 17 -19.88 8.00 -10.58
N CYS A 18 -19.18 9.11 -10.74
CA CYS A 18 -18.04 9.47 -9.91
C CYS A 18 -18.40 10.40 -8.73
N THR A 19 -19.56 11.06 -8.77
CA THR A 19 -19.99 12.02 -7.73
C THR A 19 -20.52 11.34 -6.47
N GLY A 20 -20.50 12.07 -5.35
CA GLY A 20 -21.13 11.63 -4.10
C GLY A 20 -22.65 11.49 -4.25
N GLU A 21 -23.27 12.35 -5.06
CA GLU A 21 -24.69 12.28 -5.36
C GLU A 21 -25.05 11.04 -6.18
N ALA A 22 -24.24 10.66 -7.16
CA ALA A 22 -24.42 9.41 -7.90
C ALA A 22 -24.43 8.19 -6.97
N ARG A 23 -23.50 8.14 -6.00
CA ARG A 23 -23.45 7.10 -4.98
C ARG A 23 -24.68 7.11 -4.07
N SER A 24 -25.11 8.28 -3.60
CA SER A 24 -26.33 8.46 -2.80
C SER A 24 -27.57 7.96 -3.56
N ARG A 25 -27.73 8.32 -4.83
CA ARG A 25 -28.83 7.85 -5.69
C ARG A 25 -28.79 6.33 -5.88
N ALA A 26 -27.62 5.76 -6.16
CA ALA A 26 -27.45 4.31 -6.27
C ALA A 26 -27.79 3.58 -4.96
N SER A 27 -27.45 4.15 -3.81
CA SER A 27 -27.70 3.56 -2.49
C SER A 27 -29.19 3.44 -2.12
N LYS A 28 -30.06 4.21 -2.80
CA LYS A 28 -31.52 4.22 -2.64
C LYS A 28 -32.23 3.25 -3.59
N GLN A 29 -31.52 2.65 -4.54
CA GLN A 29 -32.10 1.68 -5.46
C GLN A 29 -32.36 0.35 -4.73
N ASN A 30 -33.36 -0.39 -5.21
CA ASN A 30 -33.70 -1.71 -4.66
C ASN A 30 -32.57 -2.72 -4.88
N SER A 31 -31.87 -2.63 -6.02
CA SER A 31 -30.72 -3.47 -6.33
C SER A 31 -29.42 -2.87 -5.78
N PRO A 32 -28.58 -3.64 -5.06
CA PRO A 32 -27.32 -3.14 -4.52
C PRO A 32 -26.18 -3.13 -5.56
N ASN A 33 -26.40 -3.62 -6.79
CA ASN A 33 -25.33 -3.80 -7.78
C ASN A 33 -24.61 -2.50 -8.13
N LEU A 34 -25.37 -1.47 -8.53
CA LEU A 34 -24.80 -0.18 -8.89
C LEU A 34 -24.10 0.45 -7.69
N HIS A 35 -24.73 0.43 -6.52
CA HIS A 35 -24.13 0.93 -5.28
C HIS A 35 -22.79 0.26 -4.99
N ASN A 36 -22.75 -1.08 -5.00
CA ASN A 36 -21.53 -1.85 -4.75
C ASN A 36 -20.42 -1.54 -5.78
N LEU A 37 -20.79 -1.39 -7.06
CA LEU A 37 -19.86 -1.01 -8.12
C LEU A 37 -19.25 0.38 -7.86
N LEU A 38 -20.09 1.36 -7.53
CA LEU A 38 -19.61 2.73 -7.31
C LEU A 38 -18.73 2.85 -6.05
N ILE A 39 -19.05 2.13 -4.97
CA ILE A 39 -18.18 2.06 -3.79
C ILE A 39 -16.83 1.42 -4.15
N ARG A 40 -16.86 0.31 -4.90
CA ARG A 40 -15.63 -0.34 -5.37
C ARG A 40 -14.78 0.60 -6.21
N LEU A 41 -15.37 1.33 -7.16
CA LEU A 41 -14.65 2.29 -8.00
C LEU A 41 -14.03 3.44 -7.17
N GLN A 42 -14.76 3.94 -6.16
CA GLN A 42 -14.23 4.95 -5.25
C GLN A 42 -13.02 4.42 -4.48
N ASP A 43 -13.14 3.25 -3.84
CA ASP A 43 -12.08 2.68 -3.01
C ASP A 43 -10.84 2.35 -3.84
N PHE A 44 -11.01 1.70 -5.00
CA PHE A 44 -9.90 1.45 -5.93
C PHE A 44 -9.29 2.73 -6.49
N GLY A 45 -10.08 3.79 -6.68
CA GLY A 45 -9.59 5.09 -7.10
C GLY A 45 -8.51 5.62 -6.16
N THR A 46 -8.68 5.44 -4.85
CA THR A 46 -7.66 5.85 -3.85
C THR A 46 -6.36 5.05 -3.97
N VAL A 47 -6.45 3.75 -4.28
CA VAL A 47 -5.28 2.88 -4.49
C VAL A 47 -4.52 3.27 -5.76
N ILE A 48 -5.24 3.56 -6.84
CA ILE A 48 -4.65 4.04 -8.09
C ILE A 48 -3.93 5.38 -7.86
N GLU A 49 -4.57 6.30 -7.15
CA GLU A 49 -3.98 7.61 -6.84
C GLU A 49 -2.74 7.47 -5.96
N ALA A 50 -2.79 6.67 -4.90
CA ALA A 50 -1.63 6.39 -4.05
C ALA A 50 -0.47 5.79 -4.86
N ASN A 51 -0.74 4.82 -5.74
CA ASN A 51 0.29 4.23 -6.61
C ASN A 51 0.90 5.25 -7.59
N ARG A 52 0.07 6.12 -8.18
CA ARG A 52 0.54 7.21 -9.06
C ARG A 52 1.39 8.23 -8.30
N ALA A 53 0.95 8.65 -7.12
CA ALA A 53 1.69 9.54 -6.24
C ALA A 53 3.03 8.94 -5.82
N MET A 54 3.03 7.66 -5.41
CA MET A 54 4.25 6.92 -5.07
C MET A 54 5.23 6.90 -6.23
N LYS A 55 4.80 6.51 -7.44
CA LYS A 55 5.67 6.47 -8.62
C LYS A 55 6.25 7.83 -8.97
N ALA A 56 5.45 8.89 -8.85
CA ALA A 56 5.87 10.26 -9.08
C ALA A 56 6.79 10.83 -7.99
N GLY A 57 6.97 10.13 -6.87
CA GLY A 57 7.71 10.65 -5.71
C GLY A 57 6.96 11.75 -4.94
N ASP A 58 5.65 11.91 -5.19
CA ASP A 58 4.83 12.96 -4.57
C ASP A 58 4.30 12.50 -3.22
N VAL A 59 5.08 12.78 -2.17
CA VAL A 59 4.69 12.45 -0.80
C VAL A 59 3.47 13.26 -0.33
N GLY A 60 3.25 14.46 -0.86
CA GLY A 60 2.10 15.28 -0.47
C GLY A 60 0.78 14.63 -0.85
N ARG A 61 0.66 14.19 -2.10
CA ARG A 61 -0.49 13.41 -2.59
C ARG A 61 -0.64 12.09 -1.86
N LEU A 62 0.46 11.39 -1.59
CA LEU A 62 0.44 10.15 -0.81
C LEU A 62 -0.11 10.36 0.61
N MET A 63 0.30 11.44 1.29
CA MET A 63 -0.20 11.79 2.62
C MET A 63 -1.70 12.08 2.64
N ASN A 64 -2.25 12.66 1.58
CA ASN A 64 -3.70 12.85 1.45
C ASN A 64 -4.44 11.50 1.37
N MET A 65 -3.91 10.53 0.62
CA MET A 65 -4.48 9.18 0.57
C MET A 65 -4.36 8.48 1.92
N TRP A 66 -3.23 8.59 2.61
CA TRP A 66 -3.05 7.99 3.94
C TRP A 66 -3.99 8.56 4.99
N LYS A 67 -4.30 9.87 4.96
CA LYS A 67 -5.34 10.47 5.81
C LYS A 67 -6.71 9.84 5.56
N GLN A 68 -7.09 9.66 4.29
CA GLN A 68 -8.35 9.03 3.94
C GLN A 68 -8.39 7.56 4.39
N TRP A 69 -7.31 6.82 4.15
CA TRP A 69 -7.18 5.41 4.56
C TRP A 69 -7.16 5.23 6.07
N SER A 70 -6.64 6.20 6.83
CA SER A 70 -6.66 6.17 8.30
C SER A 70 -8.08 6.01 8.85
N VAL A 71 -9.09 6.55 8.14
CA VAL A 71 -10.51 6.38 8.45
C VAL A 71 -11.05 5.09 7.80
N MET A 72 -10.83 4.90 6.50
CA MET A 72 -11.42 3.75 5.76
C MET A 72 -11.01 2.39 6.34
N LEU A 73 -9.75 2.23 6.74
CA LEU A 73 -9.23 0.96 7.24
C LEU A 73 -9.95 0.48 8.51
N GLN A 74 -10.56 1.39 9.28
CA GLN A 74 -11.33 1.02 10.47
C GLN A 74 -12.63 0.29 10.13
N GLY A 75 -13.13 0.45 8.90
CA GLY A 75 -14.31 -0.23 8.38
C GLY A 75 -14.00 -1.54 7.65
N LEU A 76 -12.72 -1.84 7.38
CA LEU A 76 -12.31 -3.00 6.61
C LEU A 76 -11.92 -4.18 7.52
N GLN A 77 -12.32 -5.38 7.13
CA GLN A 77 -11.99 -6.61 7.86
C GLN A 77 -10.59 -7.12 7.48
N GLY A 78 -9.86 -7.67 8.45
CA GLY A 78 -8.56 -8.33 8.22
C GLY A 78 -7.34 -7.40 8.13
N ILE A 79 -7.50 -6.09 8.33
CA ILE A 79 -6.40 -5.09 8.24
C ILE A 79 -6.12 -4.43 9.61
N HIS A 80 -6.17 -5.21 10.69
CA HIS A 80 -6.11 -4.68 12.06
C HIS A 80 -4.82 -3.93 12.38
N ASN A 81 -3.67 -4.43 11.91
CA ASN A 81 -2.37 -3.79 12.15
C ASN A 81 -2.30 -2.41 11.48
N TYR A 82 -2.60 -2.32 10.18
CA TYR A 82 -2.52 -1.04 9.47
C TYR A 82 -3.61 -0.06 9.94
N ALA A 83 -4.79 -0.55 10.31
CA ALA A 83 -5.83 0.26 10.93
C ALA A 83 -5.34 0.93 12.23
N GLY A 84 -4.51 0.25 13.02
CA GLY A 84 -3.91 0.83 14.22
C GLY A 84 -2.73 1.77 13.95
N TYR A 85 -1.79 1.38 13.07
CA TYR A 85 -0.52 2.10 12.89
C TYR A 85 -0.61 3.30 11.93
N LEU A 86 -1.37 3.19 10.83
CA LEU A 86 -1.41 4.24 9.81
C LEU A 86 -1.90 5.59 10.37
N PRO A 87 -2.99 5.66 11.16
CA PRO A 87 -3.43 6.93 11.75
C PRO A 87 -2.38 7.56 12.64
N ARG A 88 -1.63 6.74 13.40
CA ARG A 88 -0.53 7.23 14.26
C ARG A 88 0.58 7.85 13.45
N THR A 89 1.02 7.16 12.38
CA THR A 89 2.05 7.67 11.47
C THR A 89 1.61 8.99 10.83
N VAL A 90 0.34 9.08 10.41
CA VAL A 90 -0.22 10.31 9.84
C VAL A 90 -0.20 11.45 10.86
N LEU A 91 -0.64 11.22 12.10
CA LEU A 91 -0.62 12.23 13.15
C LEU A 91 0.81 12.63 13.52
N LEU A 92 1.73 11.67 13.64
CA LEU A 92 3.14 11.92 13.92
C LEU A 92 3.75 12.85 12.88
N LEU A 93 3.56 12.55 11.59
CA LEU A 93 4.14 13.29 10.48
C LEU A 93 3.43 14.63 10.18
N THR A 94 2.25 14.88 10.74
CA THR A 94 1.46 16.09 10.41
C THR A 94 1.18 17.01 11.59
N GLN A 95 1.13 16.50 12.82
CA GLN A 95 0.74 17.25 14.01
C GLN A 95 1.81 17.30 15.09
N TYR A 96 2.52 16.19 15.33
CA TYR A 96 3.38 16.08 16.52
C TYR A 96 4.86 16.42 16.28
N LEU A 97 5.42 16.03 15.13
CA LEU A 97 6.84 16.28 14.87
C LEU A 97 7.10 17.76 14.55
N PRO A 98 8.27 18.29 14.94
CA PRO A 98 8.74 19.59 14.47
C PRO A 98 8.71 19.65 12.94
N PRO A 99 8.35 20.81 12.33
CA PRO A 99 8.13 20.91 10.89
C PRO A 99 9.29 20.39 10.03
N ASP A 100 10.53 20.68 10.44
CA ASP A 100 11.74 20.25 9.71
C ASP A 100 11.96 18.74 9.78
N LEU A 101 11.76 18.14 10.95
CA LEU A 101 11.86 16.68 11.12
C LEU A 101 10.72 15.96 10.39
N ALA A 102 9.51 16.50 10.45
CA ALA A 102 8.37 15.99 9.69
C ALA A 102 8.64 16.05 8.17
N LYS A 103 9.25 17.15 7.69
CA LYS A 103 9.65 17.28 6.29
C LYS A 103 10.70 16.23 5.93
N LEU A 104 11.78 16.11 6.71
CA LEU A 104 12.82 15.11 6.49
C LEU A 104 12.24 13.69 6.38
N LEU A 105 11.43 13.28 7.36
CA LEU A 105 10.86 11.94 7.38
C LEU A 105 9.92 11.69 6.20
N ARG A 106 9.04 12.65 5.85
CA ARG A 106 8.16 12.54 4.68
C ARG A 106 8.97 12.37 3.39
N HIS A 107 10.00 13.18 3.18
CA HIS A 107 10.86 13.06 2.01
C HIS A 107 11.72 11.79 1.98
N SER A 108 11.84 11.07 3.11
CA SER A 108 12.54 9.78 3.20
C SER A 108 11.64 8.55 2.98
N LEU A 109 10.32 8.73 2.88
CA LEU A 109 9.36 7.62 2.71
C LEU A 109 9.51 6.92 1.35
N LEU A 110 9.84 7.70 0.33
CA LEU A 110 9.97 7.26 -1.06
C LEU A 110 11.40 7.49 -1.53
N ILE A 111 11.91 6.54 -2.31
CA ILE A 111 13.23 6.64 -2.92
C ILE A 111 13.13 6.28 -4.40
N SER A 112 14.03 6.81 -5.22
CA SER A 112 14.15 6.44 -6.64
C SER A 112 15.44 5.65 -6.86
N PRO A 113 15.40 4.30 -6.82
CA PRO A 113 16.60 3.47 -6.91
C PRO A 113 17.38 3.65 -8.22
N THR A 114 16.68 4.03 -9.29
CA THR A 114 17.28 4.21 -10.63
C THR A 114 17.41 5.67 -11.04
N GLY A 115 16.91 6.61 -10.23
CA GLY A 115 16.83 8.03 -10.57
C GLY A 115 15.86 8.38 -11.70
N ARG A 116 15.13 7.40 -12.27
CA ARG A 116 14.21 7.62 -13.39
C ARG A 116 12.92 8.28 -12.92
N GLU A 117 12.37 9.12 -13.78
CA GLU A 117 11.03 9.68 -13.60
C GLU A 117 9.98 8.56 -13.47
N ASN A 118 8.97 8.80 -12.63
CA ASN A 118 7.89 7.85 -12.37
C ASN A 118 8.36 6.47 -11.85
N HIS A 119 9.55 6.41 -11.27
CA HIS A 119 10.17 5.17 -10.78
C HIS A 119 10.50 5.20 -9.28
N PHE A 120 9.84 6.08 -8.52
CA PHE A 120 9.92 6.05 -7.08
C PHE A 120 9.20 4.82 -6.51
N VAL A 121 9.74 4.30 -5.43
CA VAL A 121 9.21 3.17 -4.67
C VAL A 121 9.21 3.49 -3.18
N ALA A 122 8.38 2.79 -2.42
CA ALA A 122 8.48 2.85 -0.96
C ALA A 122 9.85 2.35 -0.51
N LYS A 123 10.43 3.01 0.50
CA LYS A 123 11.71 2.59 1.09
C LYS A 123 11.69 1.11 1.52
N ASP A 124 10.58 0.67 2.11
CA ASP A 124 10.43 -0.71 2.58
C ASP A 124 10.45 -1.72 1.42
N LEU A 125 9.77 -1.42 0.31
CA LEU A 125 9.83 -2.25 -0.91
C LEU A 125 11.26 -2.35 -1.47
N HIS A 126 12.05 -1.27 -1.39
CA HIS A 126 13.44 -1.33 -1.81
C HIS A 126 14.29 -2.21 -0.87
N LEU A 127 14.09 -2.09 0.45
CA LEU A 127 14.75 -2.93 1.44
C LEU A 127 14.37 -4.41 1.28
N GLU A 128 13.10 -4.71 0.97
CA GLU A 128 12.64 -6.06 0.67
C GLU A 128 13.37 -6.65 -0.55
N ASN A 129 13.53 -5.85 -1.62
CA ASN A 129 14.30 -6.28 -2.78
C ASN A 129 15.77 -6.55 -2.43
N GLN A 130 16.41 -5.70 -1.62
CA GLN A 130 17.78 -5.93 -1.15
C GLN A 130 17.88 -7.22 -0.32
N ASN A 131 16.92 -7.45 0.59
CA ASN A 131 16.83 -8.66 1.39
C ASN A 131 16.61 -9.92 0.54
N TYR A 132 15.81 -9.84 -0.52
CA TYR A 132 15.63 -10.92 -1.48
C TYR A 132 16.95 -11.31 -2.13
N PHE A 133 17.72 -10.33 -2.61
CA PHE A 133 19.02 -10.61 -3.22
C PHE A 133 20.01 -11.21 -2.21
N LEU A 134 20.04 -10.72 -0.97
CA LEU A 134 20.88 -11.32 0.06
C LEU A 134 20.56 -12.79 0.29
N LYS A 135 19.27 -13.15 0.36
CA LYS A 135 18.83 -14.55 0.45
C LYS A 135 19.21 -15.35 -0.80
N PHE A 136 19.06 -14.77 -1.98
CA PHE A 136 19.46 -15.41 -3.24
C PHE A 136 20.96 -15.75 -3.26
N PHE A 137 21.83 -14.81 -2.87
CA PHE A 137 23.27 -15.05 -2.77
C PHE A 137 23.61 -16.10 -1.72
N TYR A 138 23.00 -16.02 -0.54
CA TYR A 138 23.21 -16.99 0.53
C TYR A 138 22.88 -18.41 0.07
N ASN A 139 21.71 -18.61 -0.55
CA ASN A 139 21.26 -19.93 -0.99
C ASN A 139 22.14 -20.56 -2.08
N GLN A 140 22.87 -19.75 -2.86
CA GLN A 140 23.72 -20.25 -3.95
C GLN A 140 25.18 -20.48 -3.54
N THR A 141 25.60 -20.05 -2.34
CA THR A 141 27.01 -20.13 -1.90
C THR A 141 27.28 -21.38 -1.01
N GLY A 142 26.24 -22.15 -0.67
CA GLY A 142 26.37 -23.45 0.02
C GLY A 142 26.86 -23.36 1.48
N VAL A 143 27.39 -24.48 1.99
CA VAL A 143 27.80 -24.72 3.41
C VAL A 143 28.91 -23.76 3.89
N GLY A 144 29.62 -23.06 2.99
CA GLY A 144 30.70 -22.13 3.33
C GLY A 144 30.27 -20.68 3.63
N THR A 145 28.97 -20.40 3.71
CA THR A 145 28.49 -19.01 3.80
C THR A 145 28.59 -18.45 5.22
N GLN A 146 29.54 -17.56 5.45
CA GLN A 146 29.68 -16.85 6.72
C GLN A 146 28.61 -15.75 6.83
N VAL A 147 27.67 -15.90 7.78
CA VAL A 147 26.54 -14.97 7.99
C VAL A 147 27.03 -13.56 8.33
N GLU A 148 28.09 -13.46 9.12
CA GLU A 148 28.73 -12.21 9.53
C GLU A 148 29.27 -11.45 8.32
N ARG A 149 29.83 -12.17 7.35
CA ARG A 149 30.33 -11.60 6.09
C ARG A 149 29.17 -11.15 5.20
N LEU A 150 28.08 -11.92 5.14
CA LEU A 150 26.84 -11.53 4.44
C LEU A 150 26.24 -10.25 5.03
N LYS A 151 26.16 -10.18 6.35
CA LYS A 151 25.63 -9.04 7.09
C LYS A 151 26.52 -7.81 6.96
N ASN A 152 27.82 -7.92 7.19
CA ASN A 152 28.69 -6.76 7.34
C ASN A 152 29.29 -6.27 6.02
N ILE A 153 29.48 -7.17 5.04
CA ILE A 153 30.13 -6.83 3.76
C ILE A 153 29.12 -6.82 2.62
N PHE A 154 28.36 -7.90 2.44
CA PHE A 154 27.49 -8.02 1.27
C PHE A 154 26.22 -7.18 1.35
N SER A 155 25.60 -7.04 2.54
CA SER A 155 24.37 -6.25 2.68
C SER A 155 24.53 -4.80 2.26
N LEU A 156 25.62 -4.14 2.69
CA LEU A 156 25.93 -2.75 2.36
C LEU A 156 26.25 -2.55 0.88
N ASN A 157 26.76 -3.58 0.21
CA ASN A 157 27.25 -3.53 -1.17
C ASN A 157 26.35 -4.30 -2.15
N ILE A 158 25.14 -4.69 -1.75
CA ILE A 158 24.31 -5.62 -2.51
C ILE A 158 23.94 -5.07 -3.90
N ASP A 159 23.70 -3.76 -4.00
CA ASP A 159 23.39 -3.10 -5.27
C ASP A 159 24.60 -3.05 -6.22
N LEU A 160 25.79 -2.84 -5.66
CA LEU A 160 27.05 -2.88 -6.42
C LEU A 160 27.33 -4.29 -6.93
N LEU A 161 27.18 -5.30 -6.06
CA LEU A 161 27.36 -6.71 -6.41
C LEU A 161 26.36 -7.15 -7.49
N ARG A 162 25.09 -6.75 -7.38
CA ARG A 162 24.07 -7.01 -8.41
C ARG A 162 24.43 -6.38 -9.74
N SER A 163 24.96 -5.15 -9.71
CA SER A 163 25.36 -4.43 -10.93
C SER A 163 26.56 -5.11 -11.60
N LEU A 164 27.54 -5.55 -10.82
CA LEU A 164 28.70 -6.31 -11.29
C LEU A 164 28.28 -7.62 -11.97
N LEU A 165 27.43 -8.43 -11.30
CA LEU A 165 26.94 -9.69 -11.89
C LEU A 165 26.16 -9.45 -13.19
N LYS A 166 25.35 -8.39 -13.22
CA LYS A 166 24.61 -8.04 -14.43
C LYS A 166 25.56 -7.66 -15.57
N SER A 167 26.64 -6.93 -15.28
CA SER A 167 27.68 -6.60 -16.27
C SER A 167 28.33 -7.87 -16.82
N ILE A 168 28.84 -8.74 -15.93
CA ILE A 168 29.50 -10.00 -16.32
C ILE A 168 28.58 -10.86 -17.19
N LYS A 169 27.30 -10.94 -16.84
CA LYS A 169 26.30 -11.69 -17.61
C LYS A 169 26.12 -11.12 -19.02
N ILE A 170 26.07 -9.80 -19.16
CA ILE A 170 25.99 -9.12 -20.46
C ILE A 170 27.27 -9.36 -21.27
N ASP A 171 28.42 -9.21 -20.64
CA ASP A 171 29.74 -9.43 -21.28
C ASP A 171 29.93 -10.88 -21.74
N SER A 172 29.29 -11.83 -21.06
CA SER A 172 29.25 -13.26 -21.43
C SER A 172 28.27 -13.56 -22.58
N GLY A 173 27.67 -12.54 -23.20
CA GLY A 173 26.71 -12.70 -24.31
C GLY A 173 25.30 -13.12 -23.89
N SER A 174 25.00 -13.17 -22.58
CA SER A 174 23.66 -13.51 -22.11
C SER A 174 22.73 -12.31 -22.19
N THR A 175 21.53 -12.51 -22.72
CA THR A 175 20.48 -11.48 -22.74
C THR A 175 19.82 -11.37 -21.36
N VAL A 176 19.85 -10.18 -20.77
CA VAL A 176 19.17 -9.91 -19.50
C VAL A 176 17.73 -9.49 -19.77
N PHE A 177 16.80 -10.44 -19.67
CA PHE A 177 15.38 -10.14 -19.77
C PHE A 177 14.87 -9.50 -18.48
N THR A 178 14.48 -8.23 -18.56
CA THR A 178 13.70 -7.58 -17.50
C THR A 178 12.22 -7.72 -17.83
N GLN A 179 11.47 -8.49 -17.05
CA GLN A 179 10.02 -8.59 -17.21
C GLN A 179 9.36 -7.34 -16.66
N SER A 180 8.79 -6.51 -17.53
CA SER A 180 7.87 -5.44 -17.12
C SER A 180 6.44 -5.90 -17.38
N HIS A 181 5.64 -6.05 -16.32
CA HIS A 181 4.21 -6.30 -16.46
C HIS A 181 3.51 -4.98 -16.82
N LYS A 182 3.28 -4.77 -18.13
CA LYS A 182 2.37 -3.71 -18.59
C LYS A 182 0.99 -4.33 -18.76
N ASN A 183 0.00 -3.79 -18.05
CA ASN A 183 -1.40 -4.15 -18.29
C ASN A 183 -1.83 -3.53 -19.61
N VAL A 184 -1.83 -4.33 -20.68
CA VAL A 184 -2.29 -3.91 -22.01
C VAL A 184 -3.76 -4.27 -22.13
N LEU A 185 -4.60 -3.25 -22.30
CA LEU A 185 -6.04 -3.41 -22.36
C LEU A 185 -6.48 -3.62 -23.81
N THR A 186 -6.46 -4.88 -24.27
CA THR A 186 -6.78 -5.23 -25.65
C THR A 186 -8.28 -5.17 -25.93
N ALA A 187 -8.66 -5.02 -27.20
CA ALA A 187 -10.08 -5.05 -27.61
C ALA A 187 -10.78 -6.36 -27.19
N ASN A 188 -10.07 -7.49 -27.26
CA ASN A 188 -10.59 -8.77 -26.79
C ASN A 188 -10.83 -8.77 -25.27
N ALA A 189 -9.88 -8.24 -24.48
CA ALA A 189 -10.06 -8.12 -23.03
C ALA A 189 -11.27 -7.24 -22.66
N LEU A 190 -11.48 -6.14 -23.40
CA LEU A 190 -12.67 -5.29 -23.26
C LEU A 190 -13.97 -6.03 -23.59
N ASN A 191 -13.98 -6.81 -24.67
CA ASN A 191 -15.15 -7.60 -25.04
C ASN A 191 -15.48 -8.66 -23.99
N VAL A 192 -14.48 -9.38 -23.48
CA VAL A 192 -14.65 -10.36 -22.39
C VAL A 192 -15.16 -9.66 -21.12
N PHE A 193 -14.62 -8.49 -20.80
CA PHE A 193 -15.11 -7.69 -19.67
C PHE A 193 -16.58 -7.28 -19.87
N ASN A 194 -16.97 -6.82 -21.07
CA ASN A 194 -18.35 -6.44 -21.37
C ASN A 194 -19.30 -7.63 -21.27
N LEU A 195 -18.91 -8.81 -21.76
CA LEU A 195 -19.69 -10.03 -21.60
C LEU A 195 -19.90 -10.38 -20.12
N MET A 196 -18.83 -10.31 -19.31
CA MET A 196 -18.92 -10.52 -17.88
C MET A 196 -19.81 -9.47 -17.20
N ALA A 197 -19.61 -8.19 -17.50
CA ALA A 197 -20.33 -7.07 -16.92
C ALA A 197 -21.84 -7.14 -17.20
N ASN A 198 -22.21 -7.50 -18.43
CA ASN A 198 -23.60 -7.68 -18.85
C ASN A 198 -24.20 -8.95 -18.24
N GLY A 199 -23.45 -10.05 -18.24
CA GLY A 199 -23.89 -11.32 -17.64
C GLY A 199 -24.18 -11.20 -16.14
N HIS A 200 -23.39 -10.42 -15.42
CA HIS A 200 -23.57 -10.17 -13.98
C HIS A 200 -24.42 -8.94 -13.68
N LYS A 201 -24.92 -8.22 -14.70
CA LYS A 201 -25.69 -6.98 -14.58
C LYS A 201 -25.08 -6.01 -13.55
N ILE A 202 -23.78 -5.72 -13.68
CA ILE A 202 -23.04 -4.95 -12.66
C ILE A 202 -23.58 -3.53 -12.44
N PHE A 203 -24.26 -2.96 -13.45
CA PHE A 203 -24.92 -1.66 -13.35
C PHE A 203 -26.41 -1.76 -12.98
N ASP A 204 -27.06 -2.89 -13.30
CA ASP A 204 -28.48 -3.17 -13.06
C ASP A 204 -29.43 -1.97 -13.31
N LEU A 205 -29.22 -1.25 -14.42
CA LEU A 205 -29.96 -0.01 -14.73
C LEU A 205 -31.36 -0.25 -15.30
N THR A 206 -31.70 -1.52 -15.58
CA THR A 206 -33.00 -1.92 -16.14
C THR A 206 -33.76 -2.76 -15.11
N PRO A 207 -35.02 -2.45 -14.79
CA PRO A 207 -35.80 -3.25 -13.86
C PRO A 207 -35.98 -4.66 -14.43
N SER A 208 -35.34 -5.65 -13.79
CA SER A 208 -35.45 -7.05 -14.15
C SER A 208 -35.94 -7.83 -12.95
N ASN A 209 -36.98 -8.66 -13.12
CA ASN A 209 -37.58 -9.46 -12.05
C ASN A 209 -36.66 -10.58 -11.51
N HIS A 210 -35.46 -10.75 -12.06
CA HIS A 210 -34.47 -11.70 -11.56
C HIS A 210 -33.56 -11.04 -10.52
N ILE A 211 -33.95 -11.19 -9.25
CA ILE A 211 -33.16 -10.74 -8.10
C ILE A 211 -32.02 -11.75 -7.88
N VAL A 212 -30.84 -11.45 -8.41
CA VAL A 212 -29.62 -12.09 -7.90
C VAL A 212 -29.43 -11.57 -6.47
N LYS A 213 -29.37 -12.47 -5.48
CA LYS A 213 -29.12 -12.11 -4.07
C LYS A 213 -27.68 -11.61 -3.90
N VAL A 214 -27.40 -10.39 -4.31
CA VAL A 214 -26.11 -9.72 -4.08
C VAL A 214 -26.16 -9.06 -2.70
N ARG A 215 -25.15 -9.32 -1.87
CA ARG A 215 -25.02 -8.65 -0.57
C ARG A 215 -24.65 -7.18 -0.79
N ARG A 216 -25.39 -6.28 -0.15
CA ARG A 216 -25.03 -4.86 -0.12
C ARG A 216 -23.72 -4.66 0.66
N VAL A 217 -22.81 -3.89 0.10
CA VAL A 217 -21.52 -3.53 0.69
C VAL A 217 -21.63 -2.15 1.31
N ASP A 218 -21.16 -2.01 2.55
CA ASP A 218 -21.12 -0.72 3.23
C ASP A 218 -20.00 0.16 2.70
N ASN A 219 -20.16 1.48 2.81
CA ASN A 219 -19.09 2.41 2.44
C ASN A 219 -17.96 2.33 3.47
N SER A 220 -16.77 1.94 3.02
CA SER A 220 -15.57 1.77 3.86
C SER A 220 -15.23 3.01 4.70
N TYR A 221 -15.39 4.21 4.14
CA TYR A 221 -15.13 5.47 4.86
C TYR A 221 -16.19 5.76 5.91
N THR A 222 -17.48 5.65 5.56
CA THR A 222 -18.58 5.91 6.49
C THR A 222 -18.59 4.92 7.65
N LEU A 223 -18.40 3.63 7.34
CA LEU A 223 -18.29 2.58 8.35
C LEU A 223 -17.06 2.80 9.24
N GLY A 224 -15.92 3.14 8.64
CA GLY A 224 -14.71 3.42 9.41
C GLY A 224 -14.87 4.60 10.36
N TYR A 225 -15.54 5.68 9.92
CA TYR A 225 -15.86 6.81 10.78
C TYR A 225 -16.78 6.42 11.95
N GLN A 226 -17.83 5.65 11.70
CA GLN A 226 -18.73 5.15 12.74
C GLN A 226 -18.00 4.26 13.76
N ASN A 227 -17.09 3.41 13.29
CA ASN A 227 -16.29 2.54 14.15
C ASN A 227 -15.35 3.34 15.06
N ILE A 228 -14.73 4.41 14.55
CA ILE A 228 -13.90 5.32 15.36
C ILE A 228 -14.75 5.99 16.44
N LEU A 229 -15.93 6.52 16.09
CA LEU A 229 -16.81 7.17 17.07
C LEU A 229 -17.25 6.21 18.18
N LYS A 230 -17.61 4.98 17.79
CA LYS A 230 -17.98 3.93 18.74
C LYS A 230 -16.81 3.62 19.69
N GLU A 231 -15.63 3.42 19.15
CA GLU A 231 -14.44 3.13 19.95
C GLU A 231 -14.05 4.28 20.87
N LEU A 232 -14.23 5.54 20.44
CA LEU A 232 -13.99 6.70 21.31
C LEU A 232 -14.95 6.73 22.52
N SER A 233 -16.17 6.22 22.35
CA SER A 233 -17.14 6.11 23.45
C SER A 233 -16.86 4.92 24.39
N GLU A 234 -16.31 3.82 23.87
CA GLU A 234 -16.05 2.59 24.62
C GLU A 234 -14.66 2.57 25.28
N ASP A 235 -13.65 3.13 24.62
CA ASP A 235 -12.26 3.22 25.08
C ASP A 235 -11.73 4.66 24.95
N PRO A 236 -11.95 5.51 25.97
CA PRO A 236 -11.43 6.89 25.98
C PRO A 236 -9.90 6.98 25.91
N GLN A 237 -9.19 5.91 26.28
CA GLN A 237 -7.73 5.87 26.24
C GLN A 237 -7.18 5.47 24.87
N LEU A 238 -8.03 4.98 23.96
CA LEU A 238 -7.68 4.57 22.60
C LEU A 238 -6.50 3.59 22.60
N MET A 239 -6.55 2.57 23.45
CA MET A 239 -5.46 1.63 23.71
C MET A 239 -5.04 0.86 22.45
N ARG A 240 -5.99 0.56 21.55
CA ARG A 240 -5.66 -0.05 20.25
C ARG A 240 -4.75 0.84 19.41
N PHE A 241 -4.92 2.16 19.47
CA PHE A 241 -4.03 3.14 18.84
C PHE A 241 -2.78 3.46 19.67
N LYS A 242 -2.58 2.76 20.79
CA LYS A 242 -1.35 2.83 21.60
C LYS A 242 -0.59 1.50 21.69
N LEU A 243 -1.12 0.42 21.10
CA LEU A 243 -0.45 -0.88 21.02
C LEU A 243 1.02 -0.74 20.62
N ASN A 244 1.95 -1.33 21.37
CA ASN A 244 3.40 -1.27 21.17
C ASN A 244 4.07 0.11 21.37
N MET A 245 3.36 1.09 21.94
CA MET A 245 3.97 2.26 22.57
C MET A 245 4.17 1.97 24.06
N SER A 246 5.08 1.06 24.39
CA SER A 246 5.53 0.94 25.78
C SER A 246 6.30 2.21 26.12
N VAL A 247 5.67 3.12 26.86
CA VAL A 247 6.36 4.23 27.51
C VAL A 247 7.07 3.63 28.71
N ASN A 248 8.30 3.16 28.54
CA ASN A 248 9.19 3.05 29.69
C ASN A 248 9.57 4.49 30.07
N THR A 249 8.85 5.05 31.04
CA THR A 249 9.17 6.34 31.67
C THR A 249 10.45 6.29 32.51
N THR A 250 11.29 5.26 32.33
CA THR A 250 12.54 4.99 33.05
C THR A 250 13.75 5.14 32.12
N MET A 251 13.84 6.28 31.41
CA MET A 251 15.07 6.69 30.71
C MET A 251 15.81 7.81 31.47
N CYS A 252 15.58 7.93 32.79
CA CYS A 252 16.29 8.91 33.62
C CYS A 252 16.97 8.35 34.88
N GLU A 253 16.96 7.03 35.12
CA GLU A 253 17.64 6.50 36.31
C GLU A 253 18.54 5.31 35.99
N GLU A 254 19.83 5.60 36.20
CA GLU A 254 20.93 4.70 36.56
C GLU A 254 21.58 3.82 35.49
N ASN A 255 22.71 4.35 34.99
CA ASN A 255 23.89 3.56 34.69
C ASN A 255 24.23 2.65 35.89
N LYS A 256 24.02 1.35 35.74
CA LYS A 256 24.82 0.35 36.46
C LYS A 256 25.31 -0.68 35.44
N GLU A 257 26.62 -0.67 35.29
CA GLU A 257 27.41 -1.66 34.56
C GLU A 257 27.05 -3.05 35.06
N ASP A 258 26.75 -3.98 34.15
CA ASP A 258 26.87 -5.40 34.44
C ASP A 258 27.87 -6.02 33.48
N ASN A 259 29.10 -6.12 34.00
CA ASN A 259 30.12 -7.04 33.54
C ASN A 259 29.62 -8.46 33.76
N THR A 260 29.41 -9.25 32.70
CA THR A 260 29.68 -10.69 32.77
C THR A 260 30.20 -11.20 31.43
N ASN A 261 31.41 -11.77 31.50
CA ASN A 261 32.16 -12.37 30.42
C ASN A 261 31.54 -13.72 29.97
N PRO A 262 31.92 -14.23 28.78
CA PRO A 262 31.34 -15.39 28.14
C PRO A 262 31.99 -16.70 28.60
N GLU A 263 31.23 -17.80 28.61
CA GLU A 263 31.65 -19.20 28.33
C GLU A 263 30.62 -20.18 28.90
N ASN A 264 29.91 -20.93 28.04
CA ASN A 264 30.21 -22.36 27.88
C ASN A 264 29.33 -23.02 26.81
N ASN A 265 30.03 -23.81 25.99
CA ASN A 265 29.52 -24.86 25.12
C ASN A 265 28.55 -25.79 25.87
N ASN A 266 27.53 -26.30 25.17
CA ASN A 266 27.46 -27.72 24.86
C ASN A 266 26.50 -28.01 23.70
N MET A 267 27.07 -28.70 22.71
CA MET A 267 26.39 -29.45 21.66
C MET A 267 25.45 -30.50 22.27
N GLU A 268 24.34 -30.78 21.60
CA GLU A 268 23.93 -32.16 21.32
C GLU A 268 22.90 -32.21 20.17
N LEU A 269 23.37 -32.82 19.07
CA LEU A 269 22.71 -33.54 17.96
C LEU A 269 21.58 -32.86 17.16
#